data_AF-A0A9D2YVD7-F1
#
_entry.id   AF-A0A9D2YVD7-F1
#
_cell.length_a   1.000
_cell.length_b   1.000
_cell.length_c   1.000
_cell.angle_alpha   90.00
_cell.angle_beta   90.00
_cell.angle_gamma   90.00
#
_symmetry.space_group_name_H-M   'P 1'
#
loop_
_entity.id
_entity.type
_entity.pdbx_description
1 polymer ?
#
loop_
_entity_poly.entity_id
_entity_poly.type
_entity_poly.pdbx_seq_one_letter_code
_entity_poly.pdbx_strand_id
1 'polypeptide(L)'
;MSTDHKEAIDVSQCRHDEEFYQYLALQERVQSEFGIIEKWLHDEKEKTVQTETDWEKYQSRIRELKQQLDVYEESIIDSYKITMETLKTQLEKKGKVCDQLKWLLKEESQLRLRCERGPINDRIRNSVYQKLRDEISECEQGLDFYQDNAETCKNTIQALKIQLEEQENVCESLQNCLKLESELRVTLKREKQNRDSLSDDFNKQIKDLKLANADLTSKIENFNSAENKEDKDLSEDLEDDWMVKEITHLWDEANEPAEQMSQILQQKSTGCKHPSFDDLFQTSTKDYAALQQLEKSFHDQRDERLKLKEDCEKSRAVISELNQKLDYYKAQAKPYSKYILELDFQLKEKDNLCKNLQKRIRRESHLLRLRFDQKEKNTQNKDKVYKKLKTEMCELEAGLDYYQSIAETLKQTIQTLKTQLQGKQSLAENLQSALKLKTELRLEFQQEQQNKDVLNEDLQKQIRELKKINHHLADKLKNLSSRTTQL
;
A
#
# COMPACT_ATOMS: atom_id res chain seq x y z
N MET A 1 -86.26 55.19 -56.84
CA MET A 1 -87.11 56.00 -57.73
C MET A 1 -86.54 57.40 -57.77
N SER A 2 -86.00 57.81 -58.91
CA SER A 2 -85.87 59.20 -59.34
C SER A 2 -86.12 59.12 -60.84
N THR A 3 -87.19 59.73 -61.33
CA THR A 3 -87.63 59.54 -62.72
C THR A 3 -86.82 60.43 -63.64
N ASP A 4 -86.23 59.84 -64.68
CA ASP A 4 -85.73 60.61 -65.82
C ASP A 4 -86.89 61.36 -66.46
N HIS A 5 -87.00 62.66 -66.17
CA HIS A 5 -87.71 63.58 -67.06
C HIS A 5 -86.79 63.88 -68.24
N LYS A 6 -86.70 62.92 -69.16
CA LYS A 6 -86.56 63.28 -70.57
C LYS A 6 -87.78 64.12 -70.91
N GLU A 7 -87.61 65.42 -71.03
CA GLU A 7 -88.59 66.25 -71.73
C GLU A 7 -88.69 65.72 -73.15
N ALA A 8 -89.78 65.01 -73.44
CA ALA A 8 -90.08 64.56 -74.78
C ALA A 8 -90.51 65.78 -75.59
N ILE A 9 -89.53 66.43 -76.24
CA ILE A 9 -89.74 67.57 -77.11
C ILE A 9 -90.65 67.10 -78.25
N ASP A 10 -91.91 67.54 -78.26
CA ASP A 10 -92.88 67.21 -79.29
C ASP A 10 -92.57 67.99 -80.58
N VAL A 11 -91.69 67.43 -81.41
CA VAL A 11 -91.27 68.02 -82.68
C VAL A 11 -92.37 67.95 -83.76
N SER A 12 -93.51 67.28 -83.49
CA SER A 12 -94.50 66.92 -84.53
C SER A 12 -95.31 68.09 -85.08
N GLN A 13 -95.27 69.27 -84.44
CA GLN A 13 -96.13 70.41 -84.76
C GLN A 13 -95.40 71.56 -85.50
N CYS A 14 -94.08 71.47 -85.66
CA CYS A 14 -93.27 72.49 -86.34
C CYS A 14 -93.02 72.10 -87.81
N ARG A 15 -93.29 73.03 -88.74
CA ARG A 15 -92.88 72.87 -90.14
C ARG A 15 -91.39 73.19 -90.26
N HIS A 16 -90.61 72.15 -90.54
CA HIS A 16 -89.20 72.26 -90.89
C HIS A 16 -88.98 71.79 -92.34
N ASP A 17 -87.95 72.31 -92.99
CA ASP A 17 -87.63 71.97 -94.38
C ASP A 17 -87.02 70.56 -94.51
N GLU A 18 -87.00 70.02 -95.73
CA GLU A 18 -86.53 68.64 -95.98
C GLU A 18 -85.06 68.43 -95.54
N GLU A 19 -84.23 69.47 -95.65
CA GLU A 19 -82.85 69.49 -95.16
C GLU A 19 -82.77 69.32 -93.63
N PHE A 20 -83.70 69.87 -92.85
CA PHE A 20 -83.72 69.72 -91.38
C PHE A 20 -83.91 68.26 -90.98
N TYR A 21 -84.82 67.54 -91.63
CA TYR A 21 -85.04 66.11 -91.36
C TYR A 21 -83.86 65.25 -91.81
N GLN A 22 -83.17 65.62 -92.89
CA GLN A 22 -81.92 64.96 -93.30
C GLN A 22 -80.79 65.20 -92.27
N TYR A 23 -80.65 66.41 -91.73
CA TYR A 23 -79.69 66.70 -90.65
C TYR A 23 -80.06 66.01 -89.33
N LEU A 24 -81.35 65.92 -89.00
CA LEU A 24 -81.81 65.19 -87.81
C LEU A 24 -81.46 63.69 -87.93
N ALA A 25 -81.76 63.06 -89.06
CA ALA A 25 -81.44 61.65 -89.30
C ALA A 25 -79.91 61.39 -89.39
N LEU A 26 -79.13 62.37 -89.84
CA LEU A 26 -77.67 62.30 -89.81
C LEU A 26 -77.14 62.46 -88.38
N GLN A 27 -77.73 63.33 -87.56
CA GLN A 27 -77.39 63.47 -86.14
C GLN A 27 -77.78 62.22 -85.33
N GLU A 28 -78.95 61.62 -85.57
CA GLU A 28 -79.34 60.34 -84.97
C GLU A 28 -78.35 59.21 -85.33
N ARG A 29 -77.87 59.17 -86.58
CA ARG A 29 -76.83 58.21 -86.99
C ARG A 29 -75.50 58.47 -86.28
N VAL A 30 -75.02 59.72 -86.29
CA VAL A 30 -73.76 60.09 -85.61
C VAL A 30 -73.84 59.79 -84.12
N GLN A 31 -74.96 60.06 -83.45
CA GLN A 31 -75.18 59.73 -82.03
C GLN A 31 -75.26 58.21 -81.80
N SER A 32 -75.84 57.43 -82.72
CA SER A 32 -75.82 55.97 -82.64
C SER A 32 -74.43 55.38 -82.83
N GLU A 33 -73.63 55.92 -83.74
CA GLU A 33 -72.23 55.52 -83.97
C GLU A 33 -71.36 55.93 -82.76
N PHE A 34 -71.59 57.13 -82.21
CA PHE A 34 -70.95 57.63 -80.99
C PHE A 34 -71.21 56.69 -79.82
N GLY A 35 -72.47 56.33 -79.54
CA GLY A 35 -72.82 55.41 -78.43
C GLY A 35 -72.26 53.99 -78.60
N ILE A 36 -72.03 53.52 -79.83
CA ILE A 36 -71.36 52.24 -80.09
C ILE A 36 -69.86 52.36 -79.79
N ILE A 37 -69.20 53.41 -80.27
CA ILE A 37 -67.75 53.61 -80.11
C ILE A 37 -67.40 54.02 -78.66
N GLU A 38 -68.26 54.76 -77.97
CA GLU A 38 -68.13 55.05 -76.52
C GLU A 38 -68.14 53.76 -75.72
N LYS A 39 -69.08 52.84 -76.03
CA LYS A 39 -69.14 51.54 -75.38
C LYS A 39 -67.89 50.71 -75.67
N TRP A 40 -67.44 50.66 -76.94
CA TRP A 40 -66.20 49.96 -77.27
C TRP A 40 -64.96 50.57 -76.59
N LEU A 41 -64.89 51.89 -76.46
CA LEU A 41 -63.84 52.60 -75.71
C LEU A 41 -63.89 52.30 -74.21
N HIS A 42 -65.08 52.18 -73.63
CA HIS A 42 -65.26 51.78 -72.23
C HIS A 42 -64.84 50.33 -72.01
N ASP A 43 -65.38 49.39 -72.80
CA ASP A 43 -65.02 47.98 -72.78
C ASP A 43 -63.50 47.80 -72.99
N GLU A 44 -62.86 48.60 -73.86
CA GLU A 44 -61.41 48.51 -74.12
C GLU A 44 -60.58 49.11 -72.98
N LYS A 45 -61.02 50.21 -72.35
CA LYS A 45 -60.40 50.77 -71.14
C LYS A 45 -60.39 49.78 -69.98
N GLU A 46 -61.50 49.09 -69.72
CA GLU A 46 -61.54 48.04 -68.68
C GLU A 46 -60.52 46.92 -68.98
N LYS A 47 -60.41 46.51 -70.25
CA LYS A 47 -59.41 45.52 -70.68
C LYS A 47 -57.98 46.04 -70.57
N THR A 48 -57.71 47.33 -70.79
CA THR A 48 -56.39 47.94 -70.56
C THR A 48 -56.04 47.90 -69.07
N VAL A 49 -56.91 48.44 -68.20
CA VAL A 49 -56.68 48.49 -66.74
C VAL A 49 -56.44 47.10 -66.14
N GLN A 50 -57.18 46.08 -66.60
CA GLN A 50 -56.92 44.69 -66.20
C GLN A 50 -55.54 44.19 -66.68
N THR A 51 -55.13 44.56 -67.89
CA THR A 51 -53.81 44.18 -68.44
C THR A 51 -52.67 44.88 -67.71
N GLU A 52 -52.82 46.16 -67.35
CA GLU A 52 -51.88 46.91 -66.49
C GLU A 52 -51.77 46.26 -65.10
N THR A 53 -52.92 45.96 -64.49
CA THR A 53 -52.99 45.32 -63.16
C THR A 53 -52.30 43.96 -63.14
N ASP A 54 -52.36 43.19 -64.23
CA ASP A 54 -51.62 41.93 -64.36
C ASP A 54 -50.13 42.13 -64.69
N TRP A 55 -49.78 43.17 -65.45
CA TRP A 55 -48.39 43.57 -65.68
C TRP A 55 -47.68 43.97 -64.37
N GLU A 56 -48.33 44.77 -63.51
CA GLU A 56 -47.79 45.16 -62.21
C GLU A 56 -47.56 43.95 -61.28
N LYS A 57 -48.46 42.95 -61.29
CA LYS A 57 -48.26 41.68 -60.59
C LYS A 57 -47.04 40.95 -61.12
N TYR A 58 -46.87 40.86 -62.44
CA TYR A 58 -45.67 40.23 -63.02
C TYR A 58 -44.39 41.00 -62.66
N GLN A 59 -44.36 42.33 -62.75
CA GLN A 59 -43.20 43.14 -62.36
C GLN A 59 -42.86 43.02 -60.87
N SER A 60 -43.87 42.90 -60.01
CA SER A 60 -43.68 42.62 -58.58
C SER A 60 -43.09 41.23 -58.35
N ARG A 61 -43.62 40.21 -59.04
CA ARG A 61 -43.13 38.82 -58.97
C ARG A 61 -41.71 38.65 -59.51
N ILE A 62 -41.34 39.38 -60.57
CA ILE A 62 -39.95 39.43 -61.09
C ILE A 62 -39.01 39.98 -60.01
N ARG A 63 -39.45 40.99 -59.26
CA ARG A 63 -38.67 41.61 -58.16
C ARG A 63 -38.44 40.63 -57.01
N GLU A 64 -39.49 39.92 -56.57
CA GLU A 64 -39.39 38.85 -55.57
C GLU A 64 -38.43 37.73 -56.00
N LEU A 65 -38.56 37.26 -57.25
CA LEU A 65 -37.76 36.15 -57.75
C LEU A 65 -36.28 36.50 -57.89
N LYS A 66 -35.96 37.75 -58.29
CA LYS A 66 -34.58 38.25 -58.28
C LYS A 66 -34.01 38.28 -56.87
N GLN A 67 -34.71 38.88 -55.90
CA GLN A 67 -34.27 38.91 -54.50
C GLN A 67 -34.04 37.51 -53.89
N GLN A 68 -34.83 36.51 -54.29
CA GLN A 68 -34.59 35.12 -53.90
C GLN A 68 -33.36 34.52 -54.61
N LEU A 69 -33.16 34.83 -55.89
CA LEU A 69 -31.99 34.39 -56.66
C LEU A 69 -30.69 34.96 -56.13
N ASP A 70 -30.62 36.26 -55.84
CA ASP A 70 -29.44 36.95 -55.30
C ASP A 70 -28.90 36.22 -54.04
N VAL A 71 -29.81 35.82 -53.13
CA VAL A 71 -29.50 35.07 -51.90
C VAL A 71 -28.95 33.65 -52.18
N TYR A 72 -29.40 32.99 -53.26
CA TYR A 72 -28.91 31.68 -53.66
C TYR A 72 -27.61 31.73 -54.47
N GLU A 73 -27.42 32.75 -55.32
CA GLU A 73 -26.24 32.94 -56.17
C GLU A 73 -25.04 33.47 -55.35
N GLU A 74 -25.21 34.47 -54.47
CA GLU A 74 -24.09 35.10 -53.77
C GLU A 74 -23.75 34.47 -52.40
N SER A 75 -24.70 33.82 -51.72
CA SER A 75 -24.55 33.51 -50.28
C SER A 75 -24.69 32.04 -49.89
N ILE A 76 -25.83 31.39 -50.21
CA ILE A 76 -26.18 30.10 -49.62
C ILE A 76 -25.20 28.98 -49.99
N ILE A 77 -24.81 28.86 -51.27
CA ILE A 77 -24.03 27.70 -51.74
C ILE A 77 -22.60 27.70 -51.18
N ASP A 78 -21.94 28.86 -51.15
CA ASP A 78 -20.56 28.95 -50.63
C ASP A 78 -20.54 28.92 -49.10
N SER A 79 -21.54 29.48 -48.43
CA SER A 79 -21.76 29.28 -46.99
C SER A 79 -21.91 27.79 -46.64
N TYR A 80 -22.65 27.01 -47.43
CA TYR A 80 -22.74 25.55 -47.26
C TYR A 80 -21.42 24.83 -47.54
N LYS A 81 -20.63 25.21 -48.55
CA LYS A 81 -19.28 24.64 -48.77
C LYS A 81 -18.37 24.87 -47.56
N ILE A 82 -18.28 26.12 -47.09
CA ILE A 82 -17.45 26.51 -45.94
C ILE A 82 -17.90 25.77 -44.66
N THR A 83 -19.21 25.67 -44.43
CA THR A 83 -19.80 24.94 -43.30
C THR A 83 -19.45 23.45 -43.36
N MET A 84 -19.65 22.81 -44.52
CA MET A 84 -19.31 21.40 -44.75
C MET A 84 -17.83 21.11 -44.51
N GLU A 85 -16.94 21.93 -45.05
CA GLU A 85 -15.48 21.76 -44.93
C GLU A 85 -15.00 22.00 -43.49
N THR A 86 -15.63 22.94 -42.78
CA THR A 86 -15.41 23.17 -41.35
C THR A 86 -15.82 21.96 -40.52
N LEU A 87 -17.04 21.43 -40.72
CA LEU A 87 -17.54 20.24 -40.00
C LEU A 87 -16.69 19.00 -40.30
N LYS A 88 -16.30 18.78 -41.57
CA LYS A 88 -15.39 17.70 -41.98
C LYS A 88 -14.03 17.80 -41.27
N THR A 89 -13.46 19.01 -41.18
CA THR A 89 -12.19 19.28 -40.47
C THR A 89 -12.32 19.04 -38.97
N GLN A 90 -13.46 19.40 -38.36
CA GLN A 90 -13.74 19.09 -36.95
C GLN A 90 -13.87 17.57 -36.74
N LEU A 91 -14.58 16.86 -37.63
CA LEU A 91 -14.82 15.43 -37.54
C LEU A 91 -13.50 14.63 -37.61
N GLU A 92 -12.59 15.03 -38.49
CA GLU A 92 -11.25 14.42 -38.59
C GLU A 92 -10.42 14.65 -37.30
N LYS A 93 -10.41 15.88 -36.77
CA LYS A 93 -9.74 16.21 -35.50
C LYS A 93 -10.31 15.38 -34.33
N LYS A 94 -11.65 15.27 -34.23
CA LYS A 94 -12.33 14.45 -33.22
C LYS A 94 -12.03 12.95 -33.40
N GLY A 95 -11.92 12.47 -34.63
CA GLY A 95 -11.47 11.12 -34.95
C GLY A 95 -10.09 10.82 -34.35
N LYS A 96 -9.10 11.66 -34.67
CA LYS A 96 -7.72 11.54 -34.15
C LYS A 96 -7.67 11.53 -32.62
N VAL A 97 -8.45 12.40 -31.94
CA VAL A 97 -8.56 12.40 -30.47
C VAL A 97 -9.17 11.10 -29.94
N CYS A 98 -10.27 10.61 -30.54
CA CYS A 98 -10.89 9.35 -30.14
C CYS A 98 -9.95 8.14 -30.34
N ASP A 99 -9.10 8.15 -31.37
CA ASP A 99 -8.12 7.08 -31.60
C ASP A 99 -6.90 7.16 -30.67
N GLN A 100 -6.43 8.37 -30.31
CA GLN A 100 -5.47 8.56 -29.21
C GLN A 100 -6.02 8.04 -27.87
N LEU A 101 -7.29 8.30 -27.56
CA LEU A 101 -7.95 7.80 -26.35
C LEU A 101 -8.06 6.25 -26.35
N LYS A 102 -8.34 5.61 -27.49
CA LYS A 102 -8.28 4.13 -27.61
C LYS A 102 -6.87 3.59 -27.36
N TRP A 103 -5.85 4.27 -27.88
CA TRP A 103 -4.45 3.87 -27.70
C TRP A 103 -4.01 3.97 -26.22
N LEU A 104 -4.33 5.09 -25.54
CA LEU A 104 -4.08 5.26 -24.11
C LEU A 104 -4.75 4.17 -23.27
N LEU A 105 -6.02 3.85 -23.55
CA LEU A 105 -6.75 2.78 -22.86
C LEU A 105 -6.10 1.40 -23.06
N LYS A 106 -5.46 1.16 -24.22
CA LYS A 106 -4.73 -0.07 -24.53
C LYS A 106 -3.40 -0.16 -23.76
N GLU A 107 -2.64 0.94 -23.65
CA GLU A 107 -1.46 1.00 -22.79
C GLU A 107 -1.83 0.80 -21.32
N GLU A 108 -2.87 1.49 -20.84
CA GLU A 108 -3.36 1.40 -19.46
C GLU A 108 -3.77 -0.03 -19.09
N SER A 109 -4.41 -0.75 -20.01
CA SER A 109 -4.72 -2.18 -19.89
C SER A 109 -3.44 -3.03 -19.80
N GLN A 110 -2.40 -2.74 -20.59
CA GLN A 110 -1.12 -3.46 -20.50
C GLN A 110 -0.36 -3.16 -19.21
N LEU A 111 -0.38 -1.92 -18.72
CA LEU A 111 0.22 -1.54 -17.44
C LEU A 111 -0.46 -2.29 -16.28
N ARG A 112 -1.80 -2.43 -16.30
CA ARG A 112 -2.54 -3.25 -15.32
C ARG A 112 -2.09 -4.72 -15.37
N LEU A 113 -1.96 -5.32 -16.55
CA LEU A 113 -1.45 -6.68 -16.72
C LEU A 113 0.01 -6.84 -16.26
N ARG A 114 0.87 -5.82 -16.44
CA ARG A 114 2.25 -5.83 -15.89
C ARG A 114 2.24 -5.75 -14.37
N CYS A 115 1.38 -4.92 -13.77
CA CYS A 115 1.18 -4.89 -12.32
C CYS A 115 0.68 -6.24 -11.77
N GLU A 116 -0.18 -6.94 -12.52
CA GLU A 116 -0.67 -8.29 -12.21
C GLU A 116 0.38 -9.41 -12.43
N ARG A 117 1.55 -9.12 -13.00
CA ARG A 117 2.72 -10.03 -13.04
C ARG A 117 3.69 -9.84 -11.87
N GLY A 118 3.50 -8.82 -11.03
CA GLY A 118 4.20 -8.65 -9.76
C GLY A 118 4.17 -9.84 -8.78
N PRO A 119 3.12 -10.71 -8.74
CA PRO A 119 3.04 -11.85 -7.81
C PRO A 119 4.20 -12.87 -7.91
N ILE A 120 5.00 -12.85 -8.97
CA ILE A 120 6.23 -13.67 -9.05
C ILE A 120 7.26 -13.20 -8.01
N ASN A 121 7.40 -11.88 -7.82
CA ASN A 121 8.29 -11.30 -6.81
C ASN A 121 7.70 -11.50 -5.39
N ASP A 122 6.38 -11.37 -5.22
CA ASP A 122 5.72 -11.77 -3.97
C ASP A 122 5.93 -13.25 -3.63
N ARG A 123 5.89 -14.17 -4.62
CA ARG A 123 6.16 -15.61 -4.38
C ARG A 123 7.58 -15.85 -3.89
N ILE A 124 8.58 -15.25 -4.55
CA ILE A 124 9.99 -15.38 -4.15
C ILE A 124 10.18 -14.81 -2.74
N ARG A 125 9.65 -13.61 -2.45
CA ARG A 125 9.78 -12.98 -1.13
C ARG A 125 9.03 -13.75 -0.05
N ASN A 126 7.82 -14.25 -0.32
CA ASN A 126 7.07 -15.13 0.58
C ASN A 126 7.84 -16.43 0.90
N SER A 127 8.61 -16.97 -0.04
CA SER A 127 9.50 -18.11 0.24
C SER A 127 10.65 -17.77 1.19
N VAL A 128 11.16 -16.53 1.15
CA VAL A 128 12.18 -16.04 2.09
C VAL A 128 11.56 -15.79 3.48
N TYR A 129 10.34 -15.23 3.55
CA TYR A 129 9.57 -15.10 4.81
C TYR A 129 9.14 -16.41 5.45
N GLN A 130 9.19 -17.53 4.71
CA GLN A 130 8.98 -18.85 5.29
C GLN A 130 10.30 -19.39 5.83
N LYS A 131 11.35 -19.42 5.01
CA LYS A 131 12.72 -19.81 5.43
C LYS A 131 13.18 -19.13 6.71
N LEU A 132 13.07 -17.80 6.80
CA LEU A 132 13.45 -17.06 8.01
C LEU A 132 12.65 -17.47 9.27
N ARG A 133 11.42 -17.99 9.12
CA ARG A 133 10.65 -18.53 10.26
C ARG A 133 10.96 -19.99 10.57
N ASP A 134 11.27 -20.77 9.55
CA ASP A 134 11.77 -22.14 9.73
C ASP A 134 13.13 -22.07 10.47
N GLU A 135 14.03 -21.17 10.04
CA GLU A 135 15.33 -20.85 10.65
C GLU A 135 15.18 -20.31 12.10
N ILE A 136 14.26 -19.38 12.36
CA ILE A 136 13.96 -18.90 13.73
C ILE A 136 13.53 -20.06 14.65
N SER A 137 12.63 -20.95 14.21
CA SER A 137 12.18 -22.04 15.07
C SER A 137 13.19 -23.18 15.22
N GLU A 138 14.18 -23.30 14.33
CA GLU A 138 15.38 -24.11 14.60
C GLU A 138 16.25 -23.46 15.69
N CYS A 139 16.40 -22.13 15.68
CA CYS A 139 17.12 -21.39 16.73
C CYS A 139 16.42 -21.46 18.10
N GLU A 140 15.09 -21.32 18.15
CA GLU A 140 14.28 -21.47 19.38
C GLU A 140 14.54 -22.85 20.02
N GLN A 141 14.45 -23.94 19.24
CA GLN A 141 14.69 -25.31 19.73
C GLN A 141 16.13 -25.53 20.22
N GLY A 142 17.12 -24.91 19.58
CA GLY A 142 18.51 -24.96 20.04
C GLY A 142 18.72 -24.17 21.35
N LEU A 143 18.01 -23.06 21.52
CA LEU A 143 18.10 -22.21 22.70
C LEU A 143 17.57 -22.94 23.94
N ASP A 144 16.38 -23.54 23.82
CA ASP A 144 15.78 -24.37 24.87
C ASP A 144 16.73 -25.52 25.29
N PHE A 145 17.31 -26.23 24.30
CA PHE A 145 18.27 -27.30 24.55
C PHE A 145 19.51 -26.84 25.34
N TYR A 146 20.09 -25.68 24.99
CA TYR A 146 21.25 -25.16 25.70
C TYR A 146 20.91 -24.61 27.09
N GLN A 147 19.71 -24.05 27.30
CA GLN A 147 19.22 -23.65 28.63
C GLN A 147 19.02 -24.86 29.55
N ASP A 148 18.31 -25.90 29.10
CA ASP A 148 18.10 -27.14 29.86
C ASP A 148 19.44 -27.82 30.21
N ASN A 149 20.38 -27.86 29.27
CA ASN A 149 21.71 -28.42 29.48
C ASN A 149 22.53 -27.57 30.46
N ALA A 150 22.45 -26.24 30.42
CA ALA A 150 23.12 -25.36 31.37
C ALA A 150 22.57 -25.55 32.80
N GLU A 151 21.25 -25.61 32.98
CA GLU A 151 20.63 -25.84 34.30
C GLU A 151 20.94 -27.25 34.82
N THR A 152 20.95 -28.27 33.95
CA THR A 152 21.40 -29.63 34.28
C THR A 152 22.86 -29.65 34.74
N CYS A 153 23.75 -28.92 34.07
CA CYS A 153 25.15 -28.80 34.46
C CYS A 153 25.32 -28.04 35.79
N LYS A 154 24.56 -26.97 36.01
CA LYS A 154 24.52 -26.20 37.28
C LYS A 154 24.11 -27.06 38.47
N ASN A 155 23.06 -27.87 38.33
CA ASN A 155 22.66 -28.86 39.35
C ASN A 155 23.74 -29.92 39.58
N THR A 156 24.42 -30.39 38.51
CA THR A 156 25.54 -31.34 38.61
C THR A 156 26.75 -30.75 39.37
N ILE A 157 27.08 -29.47 39.14
CA ILE A 157 28.13 -28.75 39.87
C ILE A 157 27.80 -28.65 41.35
N GLN A 158 26.54 -28.34 41.70
CA GLN A 158 26.12 -28.24 43.10
C GLN A 158 26.22 -29.58 43.83
N ALA A 159 25.79 -30.68 43.19
CA ALA A 159 25.95 -32.03 43.74
C ALA A 159 27.44 -32.43 43.92
N LEU A 160 28.30 -32.11 42.95
CA LEU A 160 29.75 -32.38 43.05
C LEU A 160 30.43 -31.56 44.15
N LYS A 161 30.02 -30.30 44.37
CA LYS A 161 30.54 -29.49 45.49
C LYS A 161 30.21 -30.09 46.85
N ILE A 162 28.97 -30.56 47.05
CA ILE A 162 28.55 -31.25 48.29
C ILE A 162 29.41 -32.51 48.50
N GLN A 163 29.58 -33.34 47.47
CA GLN A 163 30.43 -34.55 47.56
C GLN A 163 31.91 -34.22 47.85
N LEU A 164 32.41 -33.09 47.36
CA LEU A 164 33.78 -32.63 47.64
C LEU A 164 33.93 -32.21 49.11
N GLU A 165 32.97 -31.44 49.63
CA GLU A 165 32.90 -31.00 51.03
C GLU A 165 32.76 -32.19 51.99
N GLU A 166 31.89 -33.17 51.68
CA GLU A 166 31.77 -34.43 52.42
C GLU A 166 33.11 -35.20 52.48
N GLN A 167 33.84 -35.30 51.36
CA GLN A 167 35.14 -35.98 51.32
C GLN A 167 36.26 -35.19 51.98
N GLU A 168 36.21 -33.86 51.97
CA GLU A 168 37.15 -32.99 52.70
C GLU A 168 36.99 -33.19 54.22
N ASN A 169 35.75 -33.18 54.73
CA ASN A 169 35.45 -33.53 56.12
C ASN A 169 35.93 -34.94 56.51
N VAL A 170 35.78 -35.93 55.63
CA VAL A 170 36.31 -37.30 55.84
C VAL A 170 37.85 -37.30 55.89
N CYS A 171 38.52 -36.57 55.01
CA CYS A 171 39.97 -36.45 55.01
C CYS A 171 40.49 -35.80 56.30
N GLU A 172 39.91 -34.69 56.74
CA GLU A 172 40.27 -34.02 57.99
C GLU A 172 40.03 -34.91 59.22
N SER A 173 38.91 -35.62 59.26
CA SER A 173 38.61 -36.58 60.34
C SER A 173 39.69 -37.67 60.42
N LEU A 174 40.04 -38.28 59.27
CA LEU A 174 41.10 -39.29 59.20
C LEU A 174 42.49 -38.73 59.57
N GLN A 175 42.83 -37.51 59.18
CA GLN A 175 44.08 -36.85 59.59
C GLN A 175 44.12 -36.60 61.10
N ASN A 176 43.03 -36.12 61.70
CA ASN A 176 42.92 -35.90 63.14
C ASN A 176 43.04 -37.22 63.92
N CYS A 177 42.39 -38.29 63.48
CA CYS A 177 42.57 -39.62 64.07
C CYS A 177 44.01 -40.16 63.88
N LEU A 178 44.63 -39.97 62.71
CA LEU A 178 46.03 -40.30 62.47
C LEU A 178 46.99 -39.55 63.38
N LYS A 179 46.70 -38.28 63.70
CA LYS A 179 47.47 -37.44 64.61
C LYS A 179 47.38 -37.95 66.05
N LEU A 180 46.15 -38.11 66.57
CA LEU A 180 45.88 -38.68 67.90
C LEU A 180 46.55 -40.05 68.08
N GLU A 181 46.51 -40.89 67.05
CA GLU A 181 47.16 -42.21 67.07
C GLU A 181 48.71 -42.11 67.14
N SER A 182 49.32 -41.05 66.58
CA SER A 182 50.75 -40.76 66.79
C SER A 182 51.04 -40.36 68.23
N GLU A 183 50.18 -39.54 68.84
CA GLU A 183 50.33 -39.06 70.21
C GLU A 183 50.18 -40.21 71.23
N LEU A 184 49.21 -41.11 71.00
CA LEU A 184 49.04 -42.36 71.74
C LEU A 184 50.25 -43.31 71.60
N ARG A 185 50.87 -43.38 70.43
CA ARG A 185 52.12 -44.15 70.23
C ARG A 185 53.31 -43.56 71.00
N VAL A 186 53.42 -42.23 71.10
CA VAL A 186 54.48 -41.58 71.89
C VAL A 186 54.30 -41.84 73.39
N THR A 187 53.07 -41.88 73.90
CA THR A 187 52.80 -42.23 75.31
C THR A 187 53.06 -43.71 75.59
N LEU A 188 52.52 -44.64 74.79
CA LEU A 188 52.78 -46.09 74.90
C LEU A 188 54.29 -46.43 74.84
N LYS A 189 55.05 -45.72 73.99
CA LYS A 189 56.51 -45.85 73.93
C LYS A 189 57.18 -45.44 75.25
N ARG A 190 56.83 -44.29 75.82
CA ARG A 190 57.38 -43.83 77.11
C ARG A 190 57.04 -44.82 78.23
N GLU A 191 55.82 -45.33 78.25
CA GLU A 191 55.41 -46.37 79.21
C GLU A 191 56.21 -47.67 79.04
N LYS A 192 56.46 -48.10 77.80
CA LYS A 192 57.34 -49.25 77.53
C LYS A 192 58.76 -48.99 78.03
N GLN A 193 59.34 -47.82 77.77
CA GLN A 193 60.65 -47.42 78.29
C GLN A 193 60.69 -47.38 79.83
N ASN A 194 59.62 -46.93 80.48
CA ASN A 194 59.50 -46.96 81.95
C ASN A 194 59.43 -48.40 82.49
N ARG A 195 58.67 -49.29 81.83
CA ARG A 195 58.57 -50.72 82.16
C ARG A 195 59.89 -51.44 81.93
N ASP A 196 60.64 -51.06 80.91
CA ASP A 196 61.97 -51.58 80.61
C ASP A 196 62.99 -51.13 81.67
N SER A 197 62.99 -49.84 82.05
CA SER A 197 63.81 -49.36 83.17
C SER A 197 63.45 -50.04 84.49
N LEU A 198 62.16 -50.35 84.72
CA LEU A 198 61.71 -51.09 85.90
C LEU A 198 62.14 -52.56 85.86
N SER A 199 62.10 -53.21 84.68
CA SER A 199 62.68 -54.54 84.46
C SER A 199 64.17 -54.55 84.76
N ASP A 200 64.90 -53.51 84.37
CA ASP A 200 66.34 -53.39 84.57
C ASP A 200 66.67 -53.12 86.04
N ASP A 201 65.91 -52.28 86.73
CA ASP A 201 66.01 -52.06 88.18
C ASP A 201 65.61 -53.30 88.98
N PHE A 202 64.64 -54.09 88.52
CA PHE A 202 64.32 -55.39 89.12
C PHE A 202 65.39 -56.42 88.82
N ASN A 203 65.95 -56.49 87.60
CA ASN A 203 67.04 -57.38 87.26
C ASN A 203 68.33 -57.02 88.01
N LYS A 204 68.60 -55.73 88.20
CA LYS A 204 69.67 -55.21 89.04
C LYS A 204 69.41 -55.48 90.52
N GLN A 205 68.20 -55.24 91.05
CA GLN A 205 67.88 -55.60 92.43
C GLN A 205 67.91 -57.12 92.65
N ILE A 206 67.51 -57.93 91.66
CA ILE A 206 67.77 -59.37 91.65
C ILE A 206 69.27 -59.57 91.72
N LYS A 207 70.07 -59.04 90.79
CA LYS A 207 71.54 -59.14 90.73
C LYS A 207 72.23 -58.75 92.03
N ASP A 208 71.74 -57.71 92.70
CA ASP A 208 72.28 -57.16 93.94
C ASP A 208 71.80 -57.94 95.17
N LEU A 209 70.55 -58.41 95.24
CA LEU A 209 70.09 -59.42 96.22
C LEU A 209 70.68 -60.79 95.95
N LYS A 210 71.14 -61.00 94.75
CA LYS A 210 71.84 -62.17 94.29
C LYS A 210 73.34 -62.02 94.57
N LEU A 211 73.91 -60.81 94.64
CA LEU A 211 75.27 -60.51 95.09
C LEU A 211 75.37 -60.30 96.62
N ALA A 212 74.27 -59.91 97.27
CA ALA A 212 74.08 -59.89 98.71
C ALA A 212 73.51 -61.20 99.22
N ASN A 213 72.89 -62.00 98.34
CA ASN A 213 73.20 -63.42 98.30
C ASN A 213 74.73 -63.44 98.09
N ALA A 214 75.51 -63.37 96.99
CA ALA A 214 77.01 -63.58 96.97
C ALA A 214 77.94 -63.31 98.18
N ASP A 215 77.65 -62.34 99.03
CA ASP A 215 78.29 -62.04 100.32
C ASP A 215 77.62 -62.67 101.58
N LEU A 216 76.45 -63.28 101.39
CA LEU A 216 75.73 -64.29 102.14
C LEU A 216 75.44 -65.63 101.26
N THR A 217 75.59 -65.67 99.87
CA THR A 217 75.19 -66.51 98.57
C THR A 217 75.46 -66.24 96.88
N SER A 218 74.69 -65.70 95.67
CA SER A 218 74.82 -65.53 93.94
C SER A 218 73.79 -64.80 92.64
N LYS A 219 74.02 -64.08 91.30
CA LYS A 219 73.48 -62.83 90.14
C LYS A 219 72.47 -62.56 88.63
N ILE A 220 72.14 -61.35 87.75
CA ILE A 220 71.32 -60.91 86.25
C ILE A 220 70.98 -59.36 85.32
N GLU A 221 70.36 -59.00 83.97
CA GLU A 221 70.24 -57.66 82.84
C GLU A 221 68.98 -56.83 81.74
N ASN A 222 68.91 -56.18 80.34
CA ASN A 222 68.16 -54.86 79.41
C ASN A 222 67.22 -54.51 77.84
N PHE A 223 66.66 -53.23 77.15
CA PHE A 223 65.60 -52.73 75.82
C PHE A 223 65.37 -51.40 74.53
N ASN A 224 64.19 -50.64 73.84
CA ASN A 224 63.79 -49.80 72.31
C ASN A 224 62.81 -48.35 71.65
N SER A 225 62.22 -47.86 70.29
CA SER A 225 61.54 -46.38 69.57
C SER A 225 60.67 -45.63 68.05
N ALA A 226 59.92 -44.77 66.98
CA ALA A 226 59.03 -43.28 66.50
C ALA A 226 58.28 -42.58 64.93
N GLU A 227 57.46 -41.33 64.52
CA GLU A 227 57.04 -40.30 63.13
C GLU A 227 55.66 -39.19 62.49
N ASN A 228 55.37 -38.26 61.26
CA ASN A 228 54.24 -36.99 60.66
C ASN A 228 53.66 -36.22 59.04
N LYS A 229 52.97 -34.90 58.57
CA LYS A 229 52.03 -34.16 57.22
C LYS A 229 51.73 -32.51 56.39
N GLU A 230 50.69 -31.92 55.38
CA GLU A 230 50.44 -30.65 54.14
C GLU A 230 49.14 -29.42 53.53
N ASP A 231 48.88 -28.56 52.25
CA ASP A 231 47.98 -27.13 51.61
C ASP A 231 47.35 -26.52 49.95
N LYS A 232 46.64 -25.42 49.07
CA LYS A 232 45.71 -23.96 48.57
C LYS A 232 45.07 -23.30 46.93
N ASP A 233 44.41 -22.17 46.07
CA ASP A 233 43.68 -20.59 45.61
C ASP A 233 42.78 -19.88 44.09
N LEU A 234 42.16 -18.53 43.59
CA LEU A 234 41.24 -17.83 42.19
C LEU A 234 40.60 -16.14 41.57
N SER A 235 39.97 -15.51 40.29
CA SER A 235 39.16 -14.01 39.66
C SER A 235 38.38 -13.34 38.08
N GLU A 236 37.85 -11.97 37.53
CA GLU A 236 36.69 -11.16 36.41
C GLU A 236 36.58 -9.57 35.39
N ASP A 237 35.76 -8.60 34.44
CA ASP A 237 34.52 -7.99 33.27
C ASP A 237 34.11 -6.35 32.38
N LEU A 238 33.15 -5.85 31.24
CA LEU A 238 32.23 -4.44 30.52
C LEU A 238 32.00 -3.30 29.01
N GLU A 239 30.85 -2.42 28.37
CA GLU A 239 30.45 -0.97 27.33
C GLU A 239 29.37 -0.39 25.86
N ASP A 240 28.80 0.97 25.28
CA ASP A 240 27.85 1.65 23.86
C ASP A 240 27.19 3.31 23.20
N ASP A 241 26.50 3.89 21.92
CA ASP A 241 25.68 5.38 21.22
C ASP A 241 24.92 6.05 19.62
N TRP A 242 24.13 7.33 19.19
CA TRP A 242 23.44 8.44 17.96
C TRP A 242 22.12 8.55 16.81
N MET A 243 21.55 9.79 16.29
CA MET A 243 20.32 10.51 15.48
C MET A 243 19.84 10.64 13.86
N VAL A 244 18.67 11.34 13.48
CA VAL A 244 18.00 12.07 12.21
C VAL A 244 17.06 11.54 10.99
N LYS A 245 16.07 12.39 10.49
CA LYS A 245 15.30 12.59 9.14
C LYS A 245 14.00 11.78 8.71
N GLU A 246 12.95 12.19 7.89
CA GLU A 246 12.41 13.44 7.22
C GLU A 246 10.99 13.28 6.47
N ILE A 247 10.22 14.39 6.16
CA ILE A 247 9.03 14.62 5.21
C ILE A 247 7.55 14.20 5.64
N THR A 248 6.30 14.56 5.14
CA THR A 248 5.60 15.18 3.93
C THR A 248 4.13 15.74 4.22
N HIS A 249 3.40 16.48 3.32
CA HIS A 249 1.95 16.95 3.45
C HIS A 249 1.20 17.45 2.12
N LEU A 250 -0.17 17.53 2.01
CA LEU A 250 -1.02 18.05 0.85
C LEU A 250 -2.55 18.49 1.13
N TRP A 251 -3.12 19.51 0.38
CA TRP A 251 -4.57 19.84 -0.11
C TRP A 251 -5.45 21.14 0.25
N ASP A 252 -6.56 21.47 -0.52
CA ASP A 252 -7.24 22.83 -0.82
C ASP A 252 -8.83 22.88 -1.09
N GLU A 253 -9.55 24.04 -1.45
CA GLU A 253 -10.74 24.27 -2.46
C GLU A 253 -11.95 25.39 -2.42
N ALA A 254 -12.52 25.98 -3.62
CA ALA A 254 -13.94 26.59 -4.09
C ALA A 254 -14.30 27.62 -5.40
N ASN A 255 -15.57 27.80 -6.05
CA ASN A 255 -16.38 28.99 -6.82
C ASN A 255 -16.95 29.16 -8.41
N GLU A 256 -18.08 29.93 -8.86
CA GLU A 256 -18.76 30.23 -10.32
C GLU A 256 -19.86 31.47 -10.72
N PRO A 257 -20.41 31.80 -12.02
CA PRO A 257 -21.22 33.06 -12.61
C PRO A 257 -22.45 33.12 -13.79
N ALA A 258 -23.09 34.29 -14.35
CA ALA A 258 -24.29 34.53 -15.41
C ALA A 258 -24.53 36.00 -16.21
N GLU A 259 -25.50 36.62 -17.08
CA GLU A 259 -26.86 36.56 -17.95
C GLU A 259 -27.41 37.82 -18.95
N GLN A 260 -28.53 37.80 -19.84
CA GLN A 260 -29.58 38.82 -20.57
C GLN A 260 -29.52 39.54 -22.09
N MET A 261 -30.41 40.26 -22.98
CA MET A 261 -31.79 41.01 -23.35
C MET A 261 -32.20 41.18 -24.96
N SER A 262 -33.08 41.95 -25.82
CA SER A 262 -34.24 43.03 -26.10
C SER A 262 -34.72 43.22 -27.71
N GLN A 263 -35.61 44.00 -28.56
CA GLN A 263 -36.90 44.90 -28.86
C GLN A 263 -37.19 45.31 -30.47
N ILE A 264 -38.09 46.09 -31.30
CA ILE A 264 -39.44 46.92 -31.58
C ILE A 264 -39.64 47.52 -33.16
N LEU A 265 -40.58 48.21 -34.03
CA LEU A 265 -42.01 48.87 -34.37
C LEU A 265 -42.47 49.27 -35.96
N GLN A 266 -43.67 49.92 -36.42
CA GLN A 266 -44.28 50.18 -37.90
C GLN A 266 -45.41 51.35 -38.36
N GLN A 267 -45.94 51.59 -39.67
CA GLN A 267 -47.19 52.48 -40.21
C GLN A 267 -47.42 53.15 -41.74
N LYS A 268 -48.64 53.59 -42.37
CA LYS A 268 -48.97 54.26 -43.80
C LYS A 268 -50.48 54.77 -44.34
N SER A 269 -50.79 55.50 -45.53
CA SER A 269 -52.18 55.93 -46.24
C SER A 269 -52.34 56.70 -47.71
N THR A 270 -53.53 56.96 -48.48
CA THR A 270 -53.78 57.70 -49.90
C THR A 270 -55.27 58.14 -50.53
N GLY A 271 -55.55 58.78 -51.79
CA GLY A 271 -56.92 59.21 -52.52
C GLY A 271 -57.11 59.93 -54.01
N CYS A 272 -58.33 60.26 -54.69
CA CYS A 272 -58.60 60.84 -56.17
C CYS A 272 -60.02 61.57 -56.72
N LYS A 273 -60.35 61.97 -58.06
CA LYS A 273 -61.61 62.78 -58.66
C LYS A 273 -62.40 62.69 -60.15
N HIS A 274 -62.82 63.74 -61.02
CA HIS A 274 -64.09 63.87 -62.01
C HIS A 274 -64.17 64.71 -63.47
N PRO A 275 -65.30 64.81 -64.34
CA PRO A 275 -65.51 65.33 -65.83
C PRO A 275 -66.71 66.33 -66.41
N SER A 276 -67.07 66.53 -67.78
CA SER A 276 -68.01 67.60 -68.51
C SER A 276 -68.73 67.43 -70.01
N PHE A 277 -69.52 68.39 -70.69
CA PHE A 277 -70.44 68.30 -72.00
C PHE A 277 -71.02 69.64 -72.82
N ASP A 278 -71.60 69.68 -74.15
CA ASP A 278 -72.69 70.62 -74.88
C ASP A 278 -72.89 70.81 -76.54
N ASP A 279 -74.02 71.37 -77.20
CA ASP A 279 -74.27 72.20 -78.56
C ASP A 279 -75.48 72.00 -79.74
N LEU A 280 -75.49 72.44 -81.09
CA LEU A 280 -76.63 72.58 -82.21
C LEU A 280 -76.61 72.05 -83.81
N PHE A 281 -76.87 72.74 -85.01
CA PHE A 281 -76.33 72.26 -86.40
C PHE A 281 -74.80 72.21 -86.31
N GLN A 282 -74.35 73.17 -85.53
CA GLN A 282 -73.10 73.18 -84.86
C GLN A 282 -72.88 71.93 -83.95
N THR A 283 -73.85 71.34 -83.22
CA THR A 283 -73.73 69.95 -82.67
C THR A 283 -73.57 68.96 -83.79
N SER A 284 -74.45 68.81 -84.78
CA SER A 284 -74.23 67.78 -85.83
C SER A 284 -72.80 67.79 -86.43
N THR A 285 -72.20 68.98 -86.61
CA THR A 285 -70.79 69.12 -87.02
C THR A 285 -69.75 68.97 -85.88
N LYS A 286 -70.04 69.38 -84.64
CA LYS A 286 -69.20 69.14 -83.43
C LYS A 286 -69.23 67.68 -82.99
N ASP A 287 -70.39 67.02 -83.04
CA ASP A 287 -70.68 65.60 -82.80
C ASP A 287 -69.88 64.73 -83.77
N TYR A 288 -69.87 65.06 -85.06
CA TYR A 288 -69.05 64.34 -86.04
C TYR A 288 -67.54 64.56 -85.81
N ALA A 289 -67.11 65.78 -85.43
CA ALA A 289 -65.72 66.03 -85.04
C ALA A 289 -65.34 65.30 -83.73
N ALA A 290 -66.27 65.20 -82.77
CA ALA A 290 -66.12 64.46 -81.53
C ALA A 290 -66.08 62.95 -81.80
N LEU A 291 -66.89 62.43 -82.73
CA LEU A 291 -66.87 61.04 -83.19
C LEU A 291 -65.49 60.66 -83.73
N GLN A 292 -64.88 61.49 -84.59
CA GLN A 292 -63.52 61.25 -85.09
C GLN A 292 -62.46 61.29 -83.96
N GLN A 293 -62.62 62.16 -82.96
CA GLN A 293 -61.74 62.18 -81.77
C GLN A 293 -61.94 60.94 -80.88
N LEU A 294 -63.17 60.43 -80.79
CA LEU A 294 -63.54 59.23 -80.04
C LEU A 294 -63.02 57.95 -80.73
N GLU A 295 -63.17 57.85 -82.06
CA GLU A 295 -62.58 56.80 -82.89
C GLU A 295 -61.06 56.77 -82.74
N LYS A 296 -60.40 57.92 -82.81
CA LYS A 296 -58.95 58.01 -82.57
C LYS A 296 -58.60 57.56 -81.15
N SER A 297 -59.35 58.01 -80.15
CA SER A 297 -59.15 57.61 -78.75
C SER A 297 -59.30 56.09 -78.55
N PHE A 298 -60.21 55.45 -79.28
CA PHE A 298 -60.36 53.98 -79.26
C PHE A 298 -59.18 53.25 -79.91
N HIS A 299 -58.65 53.76 -81.02
CA HIS A 299 -57.46 53.18 -81.66
C HIS A 299 -56.20 53.38 -80.81
N ASP A 300 -55.96 54.58 -80.29
CA ASP A 300 -54.86 54.88 -79.38
C ASP A 300 -54.91 53.97 -78.12
N GLN A 301 -56.10 53.80 -77.53
CA GLN A 301 -56.33 52.92 -76.37
C GLN A 301 -56.08 51.43 -76.65
N ARG A 302 -56.46 50.97 -77.84
CA ARG A 302 -56.27 49.59 -78.30
C ARG A 302 -54.80 49.28 -78.55
N ASP A 303 -54.05 50.20 -79.15
CA ASP A 303 -52.61 50.06 -79.40
C ASP A 303 -51.80 50.09 -78.10
N GLU A 304 -52.22 50.89 -77.12
CA GLU A 304 -51.68 50.85 -75.74
C GLU A 304 -51.90 49.47 -75.10
N ARG A 305 -53.12 48.93 -75.16
CA ARG A 305 -53.44 47.59 -74.64
C ARG A 305 -52.64 46.49 -75.32
N LEU A 306 -52.39 46.59 -76.63
CA LEU A 306 -51.57 45.61 -77.36
C LEU A 306 -50.11 45.63 -76.88
N LYS A 307 -49.50 46.81 -76.69
CA LYS A 307 -48.14 46.95 -76.12
C LYS A 307 -48.06 46.36 -74.71
N LEU A 308 -49.01 46.69 -73.84
CA LEU A 308 -49.11 46.15 -72.48
C LEU A 308 -49.26 44.61 -72.47
N LYS A 309 -49.99 44.06 -73.44
CA LYS A 309 -50.14 42.60 -73.60
C LYS A 309 -48.83 41.93 -74.05
N GLU A 310 -48.09 42.53 -74.97
CA GLU A 310 -46.74 42.05 -75.32
C GLU A 310 -45.80 42.11 -74.12
N ASP A 311 -45.82 43.19 -73.34
CA ASP A 311 -44.96 43.36 -72.18
C ASP A 311 -45.36 42.43 -71.02
N CYS A 312 -46.64 42.06 -70.90
CA CYS A 312 -47.07 40.92 -70.07
C CYS A 312 -46.46 39.61 -70.55
N GLU A 313 -46.44 39.34 -71.85
CA GLU A 313 -45.89 38.09 -72.42
C GLU A 313 -44.37 38.01 -72.25
N LYS A 314 -43.64 39.11 -72.46
CA LYS A 314 -42.21 39.26 -72.11
C LYS A 314 -41.99 39.04 -70.60
N SER A 315 -42.84 39.61 -69.75
CA SER A 315 -42.73 39.45 -68.29
C SER A 315 -42.98 38.01 -67.82
N ARG A 316 -43.93 37.28 -68.43
CA ARG A 316 -44.15 35.85 -68.15
C ARG A 316 -42.94 34.99 -68.54
N ALA A 317 -42.29 35.28 -69.67
CA ALA A 317 -41.08 34.58 -70.09
C ALA A 317 -39.95 34.77 -69.05
N VAL A 318 -39.70 36.01 -68.63
CA VAL A 318 -38.71 36.33 -67.58
C VAL A 318 -39.04 35.64 -66.25
N ILE A 319 -40.32 35.57 -65.85
CA ILE A 319 -40.74 34.80 -64.66
C ILE A 319 -40.42 33.31 -64.81
N SER A 320 -40.65 32.72 -65.99
CA SER A 320 -40.33 31.32 -66.26
C SER A 320 -38.83 31.03 -66.13
N GLU A 321 -37.98 31.88 -66.73
CA GLU A 321 -36.52 31.76 -66.64
C GLU A 321 -36.01 31.91 -65.20
N LEU A 322 -36.52 32.90 -64.45
CA LEU A 322 -36.13 33.12 -63.06
C LEU A 322 -36.54 31.96 -62.15
N ASN A 323 -37.74 31.38 -62.33
CA ASN A 323 -38.14 30.18 -61.61
C ASN A 323 -37.21 28.99 -61.94
N GLN A 324 -36.90 28.77 -63.22
CA GLN A 324 -36.02 27.67 -63.65
C GLN A 324 -34.60 27.79 -63.08
N LYS A 325 -34.02 29.01 -63.06
CA LYS A 325 -32.73 29.27 -62.40
C LYS A 325 -32.81 29.04 -60.89
N LEU A 326 -33.85 29.57 -60.23
CA LEU A 326 -34.04 29.42 -58.79
C LEU A 326 -34.14 27.93 -58.38
N ASP A 327 -34.85 27.11 -59.16
CA ASP A 327 -34.98 25.69 -58.88
C ASP A 327 -33.70 24.89 -59.19
N TYR A 328 -32.90 25.32 -60.17
CA TYR A 328 -31.55 24.79 -60.41
C TYR A 328 -30.63 25.03 -59.20
N TYR A 329 -30.58 26.25 -58.65
CA TYR A 329 -29.77 26.55 -57.46
C TYR A 329 -30.27 25.82 -56.20
N LYS A 330 -31.60 25.71 -56.00
CA LYS A 330 -32.17 24.87 -54.93
C LYS A 330 -31.78 23.39 -55.08
N ALA A 331 -31.79 22.86 -56.31
CA ALA A 331 -31.38 21.49 -56.58
C ALA A 331 -29.89 21.26 -56.28
N GLN A 332 -29.02 22.23 -56.56
CA GLN A 332 -27.61 22.18 -56.17
C GLN A 332 -27.38 22.32 -54.66
N ALA A 333 -28.16 23.15 -53.96
CA ALA A 333 -28.01 23.36 -52.52
C ALA A 333 -28.46 22.14 -51.67
N LYS A 334 -29.46 21.39 -52.15
CA LYS A 334 -30.06 20.22 -51.48
C LYS A 334 -29.06 19.11 -51.04
N PRO A 335 -28.11 18.64 -51.88
CA PRO A 335 -27.11 17.66 -51.44
C PRO A 335 -26.18 18.19 -50.34
N TYR A 336 -25.73 19.46 -50.41
CA TYR A 336 -24.90 20.04 -49.36
C TYR A 336 -25.64 20.12 -48.03
N SER A 337 -26.90 20.57 -48.03
CA SER A 337 -27.76 20.59 -46.84
C SER A 337 -27.89 19.20 -46.20
N LYS A 338 -28.14 18.15 -47.00
CA LYS A 338 -28.18 16.76 -46.50
C LYS A 338 -26.82 16.32 -45.91
N TYR A 339 -25.71 16.65 -46.57
CA TYR A 339 -24.38 16.22 -46.15
C TYR A 339 -23.89 16.98 -44.90
N ILE A 340 -24.29 18.23 -44.72
CA ILE A 340 -24.07 19.00 -43.47
C ILE A 340 -24.77 18.31 -42.29
N LEU A 341 -26.04 17.92 -42.43
CA LEU A 341 -26.79 17.20 -41.39
C LEU A 341 -26.15 15.85 -41.02
N GLU A 342 -25.65 15.12 -42.02
CA GLU A 342 -24.92 13.86 -41.83
C GLU A 342 -23.59 14.06 -41.06
N LEU A 343 -22.78 15.05 -41.45
CA LEU A 343 -21.54 15.39 -40.73
C LEU A 343 -21.81 15.82 -39.28
N ASP A 344 -22.87 16.58 -39.06
CA ASP A 344 -23.26 17.07 -37.72
C ASP A 344 -23.78 15.93 -36.82
N PHE A 345 -24.47 14.93 -37.38
CA PHE A 345 -24.79 13.69 -36.69
C PHE A 345 -23.54 12.88 -36.32
N GLN A 346 -22.63 12.64 -37.28
CA GLN A 346 -21.38 11.91 -37.04
C GLN A 346 -20.47 12.63 -36.02
N LEU A 347 -20.47 13.96 -35.99
CA LEU A 347 -19.78 14.75 -34.96
C LEU A 347 -20.35 14.49 -33.56
N LYS A 348 -21.67 14.45 -33.41
CA LYS A 348 -22.36 14.14 -32.14
C LYS A 348 -22.05 12.71 -31.67
N GLU A 349 -21.99 11.73 -32.58
CA GLU A 349 -21.55 10.38 -32.24
C GLU A 349 -20.08 10.33 -31.77
N LYS A 350 -19.16 10.99 -32.49
CA LYS A 350 -17.74 11.06 -32.10
C LYS A 350 -17.55 11.75 -30.75
N ASP A 351 -18.31 12.81 -30.46
CA ASP A 351 -18.22 13.47 -29.16
C ASP A 351 -18.74 12.59 -28.01
N ASN A 352 -19.82 11.84 -28.23
CA ASN A 352 -20.29 10.87 -27.25
C ASN A 352 -19.29 9.72 -27.05
N LEU A 353 -18.66 9.22 -28.12
CA LEU A 353 -17.58 8.23 -28.04
C LEU A 353 -16.37 8.76 -27.26
N CYS A 354 -15.87 9.95 -27.59
CA CYS A 354 -14.72 10.56 -26.92
C CYS A 354 -15.01 10.86 -25.44
N LYS A 355 -16.21 11.35 -25.09
CA LYS A 355 -16.66 11.50 -23.69
C LYS A 355 -16.67 10.17 -22.94
N ASN A 356 -17.15 9.09 -23.57
CA ASN A 356 -17.20 7.76 -22.95
C ASN A 356 -15.81 7.14 -22.78
N LEU A 357 -14.91 7.31 -23.77
CA LEU A 357 -13.51 6.89 -23.65
C LEU A 357 -12.79 7.64 -22.53
N GLN A 358 -12.94 8.97 -22.43
CA GLN A 358 -12.39 9.76 -21.31
C GLN A 358 -12.92 9.30 -19.95
N LYS A 359 -14.24 9.07 -19.81
CA LYS A 359 -14.83 8.51 -18.58
C LYS A 359 -14.23 7.13 -18.23
N ARG A 360 -13.95 6.31 -19.24
CA ARG A 360 -13.37 4.97 -19.05
C ARG A 360 -11.91 5.03 -18.60
N ILE A 361 -11.07 5.80 -19.28
CA ILE A 361 -9.66 6.02 -18.89
C ILE A 361 -9.58 6.57 -17.46
N ARG A 362 -10.36 7.61 -17.12
CA ARG A 362 -10.37 8.15 -15.73
C ARG A 362 -10.67 7.08 -14.67
N ARG A 363 -11.62 6.17 -14.93
CA ARG A 363 -11.93 5.04 -14.04
C ARG A 363 -10.80 4.02 -13.99
N GLU A 364 -10.24 3.65 -15.14
CA GLU A 364 -9.22 2.62 -15.23
C GLU A 364 -7.87 3.08 -14.63
N SER A 365 -7.54 4.37 -14.76
CA SER A 365 -6.42 5.04 -14.11
C SER A 365 -6.56 5.15 -12.60
N HIS A 366 -7.76 5.53 -12.11
CA HIS A 366 -8.02 5.59 -10.67
C HIS A 366 -7.88 4.21 -10.00
N LEU A 367 -8.41 3.15 -10.63
CA LEU A 367 -8.24 1.77 -10.19
C LEU A 367 -6.78 1.29 -10.24
N LEU A 368 -5.96 1.83 -11.15
CA LEU A 368 -4.52 1.57 -11.17
C LEU A 368 -3.81 2.25 -10.00
N ARG A 369 -4.08 3.53 -9.73
CA ARG A 369 -3.51 4.26 -8.58
C ARG A 369 -3.80 3.55 -7.26
N LEU A 370 -5.08 3.25 -6.97
CA LEU A 370 -5.47 2.51 -5.77
C LEU A 370 -4.71 1.17 -5.60
N ARG A 371 -4.43 0.46 -6.70
CA ARG A 371 -3.63 -0.77 -6.66
C ARG A 371 -2.13 -0.53 -6.48
N PHE A 372 -1.57 0.59 -6.95
CA PHE A 372 -0.22 1.00 -6.61
C PHE A 372 -0.13 1.35 -5.12
N ASP A 373 -0.99 2.24 -4.63
CA ASP A 373 -1.02 2.68 -3.23
C ASP A 373 -1.17 1.49 -2.26
N GLN A 374 -2.04 0.53 -2.60
CA GLN A 374 -2.24 -0.67 -1.78
C GLN A 374 -1.09 -1.68 -1.89
N LYS A 375 -0.41 -1.77 -3.04
CA LYS A 375 0.84 -2.54 -3.16
C LYS A 375 1.96 -1.93 -2.34
N GLU A 376 2.08 -0.60 -2.34
CA GLU A 376 3.11 0.10 -1.57
C GLU A 376 2.89 -0.09 -0.07
N LYS A 377 1.67 0.11 0.43
CA LYS A 377 1.29 -0.20 1.82
C LYS A 377 1.55 -1.67 2.20
N ASN A 378 1.20 -2.61 1.32
CA ASN A 378 1.50 -4.03 1.54
C ASN A 378 3.01 -4.32 1.55
N THR A 379 3.80 -3.63 0.73
CA THR A 379 5.26 -3.77 0.69
C THR A 379 5.89 -3.21 1.96
N GLN A 380 5.52 -1.99 2.38
CA GLN A 380 5.98 -1.38 3.63
C GLN A 380 5.63 -2.23 4.87
N ASN A 381 4.43 -2.81 4.94
CA ASN A 381 4.05 -3.71 6.03
C ASN A 381 4.83 -5.03 6.00
N LYS A 382 5.04 -5.64 4.83
CA LYS A 382 5.87 -6.85 4.68
C LYS A 382 7.34 -6.58 5.02
N ASP A 383 7.90 -5.45 4.61
CA ASP A 383 9.30 -5.10 4.87
C ASP A 383 9.53 -4.75 6.36
N LYS A 384 8.51 -4.25 7.07
CA LYS A 384 8.50 -4.18 8.55
C LYS A 384 8.53 -5.57 9.20
N VAL A 385 7.73 -6.52 8.71
CA VAL A 385 7.77 -7.92 9.18
C VAL A 385 9.12 -8.58 8.88
N TYR A 386 9.75 -8.26 7.75
CA TYR A 386 11.10 -8.75 7.42
C TYR A 386 12.13 -8.29 8.45
N LYS A 387 12.11 -7.00 8.79
CA LYS A 387 13.01 -6.44 9.80
C LYS A 387 12.76 -7.05 11.17
N LYS A 388 11.50 -7.22 11.60
CA LYS A 388 11.17 -7.84 12.90
C LYS A 388 11.70 -9.27 12.98
N LEU A 389 11.37 -10.12 11.99
CA LEU A 389 11.85 -11.50 11.94
C LEU A 389 13.39 -11.56 11.91
N LYS A 390 14.06 -10.71 11.14
CA LYS A 390 15.53 -10.69 11.13
C LYS A 390 16.12 -10.27 12.49
N THR A 391 15.51 -9.31 13.19
CA THR A 391 15.94 -8.93 14.54
C THR A 391 15.72 -10.07 15.54
N GLU A 392 14.54 -10.71 15.52
CA GLU A 392 14.23 -11.87 16.37
C GLU A 392 15.21 -13.02 16.13
N MET A 393 15.56 -13.30 14.87
CA MET A 393 16.57 -14.31 14.52
C MET A 393 17.94 -13.98 15.11
N CYS A 394 18.42 -12.74 14.97
CA CYS A 394 19.73 -12.35 15.50
C CYS A 394 19.77 -12.25 17.04
N GLU A 395 18.64 -11.97 17.70
CA GLU A 395 18.50 -12.06 19.16
C GLU A 395 18.59 -13.53 19.64
N LEU A 396 18.01 -14.47 18.89
CA LEU A 396 18.10 -15.91 19.16
C LEU A 396 19.50 -16.47 18.86
N GLU A 397 20.14 -16.06 17.75
CA GLU A 397 21.55 -16.39 17.42
C GLU A 397 22.50 -15.97 18.55
N ALA A 398 22.37 -14.74 19.06
CA ALA A 398 23.16 -14.25 20.19
C ALA A 398 22.86 -15.01 21.50
N GLY A 399 21.60 -15.40 21.72
CA GLY A 399 21.21 -16.25 22.85
C GLY A 399 21.81 -17.65 22.79
N LEU A 400 21.84 -18.26 21.60
CA LEU A 400 22.46 -19.58 21.36
C LEU A 400 23.95 -19.56 21.72
N ASP A 401 24.71 -18.60 21.17
CA ASP A 401 26.15 -18.46 21.43
C ASP A 401 26.43 -18.27 22.94
N TYR A 402 25.61 -17.47 23.62
CA TYR A 402 25.70 -17.24 25.06
C TYR A 402 25.48 -18.53 25.89
N TYR A 403 24.37 -19.24 25.66
CA TYR A 403 24.07 -20.46 26.43
C TYR A 403 24.98 -21.64 26.04
N GLN A 404 25.45 -21.72 24.80
CA GLN A 404 26.47 -22.70 24.41
C GLN A 404 27.81 -22.43 25.13
N SER A 405 28.28 -21.18 25.14
CA SER A 405 29.49 -20.76 25.86
C SER A 405 29.41 -21.07 27.37
N ILE A 406 28.25 -20.82 27.99
CA ILE A 406 27.97 -21.22 29.37
C ILE A 406 28.00 -22.75 29.52
N ALA A 407 27.35 -23.52 28.64
CA ALA A 407 27.33 -24.97 28.73
C ALA A 407 28.73 -25.60 28.58
N GLU A 408 29.60 -25.03 27.76
CA GLU A 408 31.00 -25.44 27.65
C GLU A 408 31.80 -25.10 28.92
N THR A 409 31.63 -23.90 29.48
CA THR A 409 32.26 -23.45 30.74
C THR A 409 31.83 -24.31 31.94
N LEU A 410 30.54 -24.65 32.03
CA LEU A 410 30.01 -25.53 33.07
C LEU A 410 30.52 -26.97 32.90
N LYS A 411 30.65 -27.48 31.66
CA LYS A 411 31.30 -28.78 31.39
C LYS A 411 32.74 -28.84 31.90
N GLN A 412 33.54 -27.80 31.64
CA GLN A 412 34.92 -27.72 32.15
C GLN A 412 34.93 -27.72 33.69
N THR A 413 34.04 -26.94 34.31
CA THR A 413 33.89 -26.87 35.77
C THR A 413 33.52 -28.22 36.39
N ILE A 414 32.59 -28.97 35.77
CA ILE A 414 32.23 -30.34 36.18
C ILE A 414 33.45 -31.27 36.12
N GLN A 415 34.27 -31.17 35.07
CA GLN A 415 35.43 -32.04 34.88
C GLN A 415 36.53 -31.74 35.91
N THR A 416 36.76 -30.47 36.24
CA THR A 416 37.68 -30.05 37.32
C THR A 416 37.20 -30.58 38.67
N LEU A 417 35.93 -30.40 39.02
CA LEU A 417 35.37 -30.88 40.29
C LEU A 417 35.43 -32.42 40.42
N LYS A 418 35.15 -33.16 39.34
CA LYS A 418 35.34 -34.63 39.33
C LYS A 418 36.78 -35.04 39.59
N THR A 419 37.74 -34.33 39.00
CA THR A 419 39.18 -34.59 39.17
C THR A 419 39.63 -34.30 40.60
N GLN A 420 39.16 -33.19 41.19
CA GLN A 420 39.39 -32.87 42.60
C GLN A 420 38.76 -33.91 43.54
N LEU A 421 37.55 -34.38 43.25
CA LEU A 421 36.86 -35.41 44.05
C LEU A 421 37.62 -36.75 44.05
N GLN A 422 38.12 -37.18 42.89
CA GLN A 422 39.00 -38.36 42.81
C GLN A 422 40.32 -38.16 43.58
N GLY A 423 40.89 -36.95 43.56
CA GLY A 423 42.05 -36.59 44.36
C GLY A 423 41.80 -36.64 45.87
N LYS A 424 40.61 -36.22 46.34
CA LYS A 424 40.20 -36.31 47.75
C LYS A 424 39.87 -37.76 48.16
N GLN A 425 39.15 -38.52 47.34
CA GLN A 425 38.83 -39.92 47.60
C GLN A 425 40.09 -40.78 47.75
N SER A 426 41.03 -40.66 46.81
CA SER A 426 42.32 -41.37 46.90
C SER A 426 43.18 -40.90 48.09
N LEU A 427 43.08 -39.63 48.51
CA LEU A 427 43.70 -39.17 49.77
C LEU A 427 43.05 -39.86 50.99
N ALA A 428 41.72 -39.93 51.06
CA ALA A 428 41.00 -40.60 52.14
C ALA A 428 41.36 -42.10 52.24
N GLU A 429 41.43 -42.81 51.11
CA GLU A 429 41.85 -44.22 51.06
C GLU A 429 43.28 -44.43 51.59
N ASN A 430 44.21 -43.55 51.22
CA ASN A 430 45.59 -43.59 51.70
C ASN A 430 45.68 -43.29 53.21
N LEU A 431 44.96 -42.26 53.70
CA LEU A 431 44.91 -41.92 55.12
C LEU A 431 44.29 -43.06 55.95
N GLN A 432 43.19 -43.66 55.49
CA GLN A 432 42.53 -44.76 56.17
C GLN A 432 43.40 -46.03 56.19
N SER A 433 44.16 -46.28 55.13
CA SER A 433 45.13 -47.39 55.06
C SER A 433 46.32 -47.18 56.01
N ALA A 434 46.86 -45.96 56.07
CA ALA A 434 47.89 -45.59 57.04
C ALA A 434 47.39 -45.68 58.49
N LEU A 435 46.10 -45.41 58.74
CA LEU A 435 45.48 -45.52 60.07
C LEU A 435 45.31 -46.98 60.50
N LYS A 436 44.90 -47.88 59.60
CA LYS A 436 44.89 -49.34 59.85
C LYS A 436 46.28 -49.84 60.24
N LEU A 437 47.29 -49.56 59.41
CA LEU A 437 48.68 -49.92 59.71
C LEU A 437 49.16 -49.33 61.05
N LYS A 438 48.78 -48.08 61.39
CA LYS A 438 49.12 -47.49 62.68
C LYS A 438 48.48 -48.23 63.86
N THR A 439 47.22 -48.65 63.75
CA THR A 439 46.45 -49.29 64.84
C THR A 439 46.80 -50.77 65.02
N GLU A 440 47.09 -51.51 63.95
CA GLU A 440 47.61 -52.89 63.99
C GLU A 440 48.91 -52.98 64.80
N LEU A 441 49.91 -52.19 64.40
CA LEU A 441 51.18 -52.02 65.13
C LEU A 441 51.00 -51.45 66.56
N ARG A 442 49.88 -50.78 66.88
CA ARG A 442 49.59 -50.35 68.27
C ARG A 442 49.15 -51.54 69.13
N LEU A 443 48.35 -52.46 68.57
CA LEU A 443 47.94 -53.69 69.25
C LEU A 443 49.15 -54.58 69.55
N GLU A 444 50.07 -54.74 68.59
CA GLU A 444 51.35 -55.45 68.82
C GLU A 444 52.13 -54.85 69.99
N PHE A 445 52.25 -53.52 70.03
CA PHE A 445 52.99 -52.80 71.06
C PHE A 445 52.33 -52.91 72.45
N GLN A 446 50.99 -52.93 72.50
CA GLN A 446 50.21 -53.17 73.72
C GLN A 446 50.35 -54.62 74.21
N GLN A 447 50.41 -55.59 73.30
CA GLN A 447 50.61 -56.99 73.67
C GLN A 447 52.05 -57.28 74.13
N GLU A 448 53.05 -56.63 73.52
CA GLU A 448 54.42 -56.65 74.04
C GLU A 448 54.51 -56.00 75.44
N GLN A 449 53.82 -54.88 75.65
CA GLN A 449 53.69 -54.25 76.96
C GLN A 449 53.12 -55.22 78.02
N GLN A 450 52.04 -55.94 77.72
CA GLN A 450 51.45 -56.94 78.63
C GLN A 450 52.41 -58.08 78.96
N ASN A 451 53.14 -58.59 77.96
CA ASN A 451 54.17 -59.62 78.19
C ASN A 451 55.27 -59.13 79.15
N LYS A 452 55.61 -57.83 79.10
CA LYS A 452 56.58 -57.21 80.03
C LYS A 452 56.03 -56.99 81.44
N ASP A 453 54.73 -56.76 81.61
CA ASP A 453 54.11 -56.74 82.95
C ASP A 453 54.20 -58.11 83.61
N VAL A 454 53.85 -59.18 82.89
CA VAL A 454 53.94 -60.57 83.39
C VAL A 454 55.39 -60.94 83.75
N LEU A 455 56.37 -60.53 82.94
CA LEU A 455 57.79 -60.68 83.26
C LEU A 455 58.16 -59.93 84.54
N ASN A 456 57.75 -58.66 84.67
CA ASN A 456 58.03 -57.85 85.85
C ASN A 456 57.39 -58.41 87.13
N GLU A 457 56.19 -59.00 87.06
CA GLU A 457 55.57 -59.67 88.19
C GLU A 457 56.37 -60.90 88.66
N ASP A 458 56.88 -61.74 87.74
CA ASP A 458 57.70 -62.88 88.14
C ASP A 458 59.10 -62.44 88.64
N LEU A 459 59.74 -61.44 88.01
CA LEU A 459 60.97 -60.85 88.56
C LEU A 459 60.74 -60.32 89.97
N GLN A 460 59.64 -59.61 90.22
CA GLN A 460 59.28 -59.09 91.54
C GLN A 460 58.91 -60.21 92.55
N LYS A 461 58.43 -61.36 92.07
CA LYS A 461 58.25 -62.58 92.88
C LYS A 461 59.60 -63.24 93.21
N GLN A 462 60.51 -63.38 92.25
CA GLN A 462 61.88 -63.82 92.47
C GLN A 462 62.61 -62.91 93.48
N ILE A 463 62.44 -61.58 93.40
CA ILE A 463 62.93 -60.63 94.42
C ILE A 463 62.40 -60.96 95.81
N ARG A 464 61.09 -61.24 95.95
CA ARG A 464 60.46 -61.58 97.24
C ARG A 464 60.98 -62.91 97.80
N GLU A 465 61.24 -63.90 96.95
CA GLU A 465 61.80 -65.20 97.33
C GLU A 465 63.30 -65.08 97.68
N LEU A 466 64.09 -64.36 96.89
CA LEU A 466 65.50 -64.07 97.16
C LEU A 466 65.68 -63.23 98.43
N LYS A 467 64.75 -62.32 98.77
CA LYS A 467 64.74 -61.60 100.06
C LYS A 467 64.48 -62.54 101.24
N LYS A 468 63.57 -63.52 101.11
CA LYS A 468 63.36 -64.56 102.14
C LYS A 468 64.61 -65.44 102.31
N ILE A 469 65.27 -65.82 101.21
CA ILE A 469 66.52 -66.60 101.24
C ILE A 469 67.63 -65.78 101.93
N ASN A 470 67.86 -64.53 101.50
CA ASN A 470 68.80 -63.60 102.15
C ASN A 470 68.52 -63.46 103.64
N HIS A 471 67.26 -63.24 104.04
CA HIS A 471 66.90 -63.10 105.45
C HIS A 471 67.18 -64.38 106.24
N HIS A 472 66.82 -65.56 105.72
CA HIS A 472 67.13 -66.84 106.36
C HIS A 472 68.66 -67.09 106.41
N LEU A 473 69.42 -66.65 105.42
CA LEU A 473 70.88 -66.78 105.39
C LEU A 473 71.57 -65.78 106.33
N ALA A 474 71.08 -64.54 106.42
CA ALA A 474 71.50 -63.57 107.43
C ALA A 474 71.19 -64.06 108.85
N ASP A 475 70.01 -64.66 109.07
CA ASP A 475 69.66 -65.27 110.36
C ASP A 475 70.49 -66.53 110.63
N LYS A 476 70.83 -67.34 109.63
CA LYS A 476 71.81 -68.44 109.76
C LYS A 476 73.19 -67.89 110.12
N LEU A 477 73.66 -66.83 109.46
CA LEU A 477 74.95 -66.19 109.72
C LEU A 477 74.98 -65.56 111.12
N LYS A 478 73.85 -64.99 111.58
CA LYS A 478 73.64 -64.47 112.94
C LYS A 478 73.53 -65.57 114.00
N ASN A 479 72.94 -66.73 113.67
CA ASN A 479 72.91 -67.92 114.52
C ASN A 479 74.27 -68.66 114.56
N LEU A 480 75.10 -68.48 113.53
CA LEU A 480 76.50 -68.92 113.50
C LEU A 480 77.38 -67.96 114.32
N SER A 481 77.20 -66.64 114.17
CA SER A 481 78.00 -65.65 114.90
C SER A 481 77.67 -65.57 116.40
N SER A 482 76.41 -65.81 116.77
CA SER A 482 76.00 -66.00 118.17
C SER A 482 76.52 -67.33 118.75
N ARG A 483 76.61 -68.41 117.94
CA ARG A 483 77.33 -69.63 118.35
C ARG A 483 78.83 -69.38 118.59
N THR A 484 79.49 -68.56 117.79
CA THR A 484 80.89 -68.15 118.02
C THR A 484 81.06 -67.05 119.08
N THR A 485 80.00 -66.69 119.82
CA THR A 485 80.07 -65.85 121.03
C THR A 485 79.48 -66.55 122.26
N GLN A 486 79.32 -67.88 122.18
CA GLN A 486 79.00 -68.77 123.31
C GLN A 486 80.01 -69.94 123.42
N LEU A 487 81.22 -69.72 122.90
CA LEU A 487 82.44 -70.52 123.03
C LEU A 487 83.59 -69.58 123.43
#